data_AF-A0A821MLC3-F1
#
_entry.id   AF-A0A821MLC3-F1
#
_cell.length_a   1.000
_cell.length_b   1.000
_cell.length_c   1.000
_cell.angle_alpha   90.00
_cell.angle_beta   90.00
_cell.angle_gamma   90.00
#
_symmetry.space_group_name_H-M   'P 1'
#
loop_
_entity.id
_entity.type
_entity.pdbx_description
1 polymer ?
#
loop_
_entity_poly.entity_id
_entity_poly.type
_entity_poly.pdbx_seq_one_letter_code
_entity_poly.pdbx_strand_id
1 'polypeptide(L)'
;LKRVEYDLPRKCTAKVDLSFKIDEYIINQDEAQATYNQMRQITKEFQTQAMTFCVQALARENELLSNEIKRIIEDFPQDNDDGFEAEPGYAAFKHYYNLREKRLNLCRG
;
A
#
# COMPACT_ATOMS: atom_id res chain seq x y z
N LEU A 1 17.96 -2.05 19.20
CA LEU A 1 17.00 -1.94 18.08
C LEU A 1 15.97 -0.88 18.42
N LYS A 2 16.01 0.30 17.77
CA LYS A 2 14.92 1.29 17.87
C LYS A 2 13.74 0.76 17.04
N ARG A 3 12.59 0.53 17.67
CA ARG A 3 11.32 0.31 16.96
C ARG A 3 11.01 1.58 16.19
N VAL A 4 11.11 1.54 14.87
CA VAL A 4 10.61 2.59 14.00
C VAL A 4 9.09 2.42 14.02
N GLU A 5 8.40 3.31 14.73
CA GLU A 5 6.95 3.48 14.59
C GLU A 5 6.73 4.04 13.18
N TYR A 6 6.39 3.17 12.25
CA TYR A 6 5.85 3.60 10.96
C TYR A 6 4.43 4.10 11.25
N ASP A 7 4.28 5.41 11.34
CA ASP A 7 2.97 6.07 11.23
C ASP A 7 2.41 5.77 9.84
N LEU A 8 1.80 4.60 9.70
CA LEU A 8 1.12 4.19 8.49
C LEU A 8 -0.01 5.21 8.22
N PRO A 9 -0.18 5.64 6.97
CA PRO A 9 -1.10 6.72 6.65
C PRO A 9 -2.51 6.38 7.15
N ARG A 10 -3.08 7.27 7.98
CA ARG A 10 -4.45 7.20 8.53
C ARG A 10 -5.54 6.90 7.49
N LYS A 11 -5.25 7.03 6.18
CA LYS A 11 -6.16 6.76 5.06
C LYS A 11 -6.88 5.40 5.14
N CYS A 12 -6.28 4.40 5.77
CA CYS A 12 -6.87 3.06 5.88
C CYS A 12 -8.08 2.94 6.81
N THR A 13 -8.17 3.75 7.87
CA THR A 13 -9.25 3.67 8.87
C THR A 13 -9.93 5.01 9.13
N ALA A 14 -9.41 6.12 8.58
CA ALA A 14 -9.89 7.49 8.84
C ALA A 14 -11.34 7.79 8.44
N LYS A 15 -12.03 6.89 7.74
CA LYS A 15 -13.42 7.09 7.30
C LYS A 15 -14.47 6.38 8.15
N VAL A 16 -14.07 5.52 9.09
CA VAL A 16 -15.02 4.77 9.91
C VAL A 16 -15.16 5.45 11.27
N ASP A 17 -16.34 6.00 11.55
CA ASP A 17 -16.69 6.42 12.90
C ASP A 17 -16.95 5.17 13.74
N LEU A 18 -16.11 4.98 14.77
CA LEU A 18 -16.17 3.85 15.70
C LEU A 18 -16.67 4.30 17.09
N SER A 19 -17.27 5.49 17.17
CA SER A 19 -17.90 5.95 18.40
C SER A 19 -19.17 5.15 18.67
N PHE A 20 -19.39 4.83 19.94
CA PHE A 20 -20.61 4.20 20.40
C PHE A 20 -21.11 4.91 21.66
N LYS A 21 -22.42 4.82 21.89
CA LYS A 21 -23.09 5.31 23.09
C LYS A 21 -23.86 4.17 23.71
N ILE A 22 -23.94 4.18 25.03
CA ILE A 22 -24.69 3.21 25.82
C ILE A 22 -25.85 3.99 26.47
N ASP A 23 -27.06 3.46 26.33
CA ASP A 23 -28.24 4.05 26.95
C ASP A 23 -28.37 3.54 28.39
N GLU A 24 -27.89 4.36 29.33
CA GLU A 24 -27.90 4.06 30.77
C GLU A 24 -29.29 4.13 31.41
N TYR A 25 -30.34 4.54 30.67
CA TYR A 25 -31.71 4.53 31.20
C TYR A 25 -32.35 3.14 31.22
N ILE A 26 -31.78 2.20 30.46
CA ILE A 26 -32.37 0.87 30.23
C ILE A 26 -31.58 -0.26 30.91
N ILE A 27 -30.36 0.03 31.38
CA ILE A 27 -29.45 -0.94 31.99
C ILE A 27 -28.80 -0.35 33.25
N ASN A 28 -28.41 -1.21 34.18
CA ASN A 28 -27.73 -0.74 35.40
C ASN A 28 -26.25 -0.41 35.14
N GLN A 29 -25.57 0.20 36.12
CA GLN A 29 -24.18 0.66 35.98
C GLN A 29 -23.19 -0.49 35.68
N ASP A 30 -23.37 -1.66 36.29
CA ASP A 30 -22.48 -2.80 36.09
C ASP A 30 -22.63 -3.36 34.67
N GLU A 31 -23.87 -3.45 34.18
CA GLU A 31 -24.18 -3.84 32.80
C GLU A 31 -23.63 -2.83 31.79
N ALA A 32 -23.81 -1.52 32.04
CA ALA A 32 -23.27 -0.46 31.20
C ALA A 32 -21.75 -0.53 31.10
N GLN A 33 -21.06 -0.75 32.23
CA GLN A 33 -19.61 -0.87 32.25
C GLN A 33 -19.12 -2.14 31.53
N ALA A 34 -19.83 -3.27 31.67
CA ALA A 34 -19.52 -4.49 30.96
C ALA A 34 -19.70 -4.33 29.44
N THR A 35 -20.81 -3.72 29.00
CA THR A 35 -21.08 -3.41 27.59
C THR A 35 -20.04 -2.44 27.04
N TYR A 36 -19.64 -1.42 27.79
CA TYR A 36 -18.59 -0.50 27.39
C TYR A 36 -17.27 -1.22 27.14
N ASN A 37 -16.88 -2.12 28.06
CA ASN A 37 -15.65 -2.90 27.92
C ASN A 37 -15.67 -3.81 26.70
N GLN A 38 -16.81 -4.46 26.43
CA GLN A 38 -16.99 -5.30 25.24
C GLN A 38 -16.90 -4.48 23.95
N MET A 39 -17.63 -3.37 23.85
CA MET A 39 -17.62 -2.50 22.66
C MET A 39 -16.25 -1.88 22.42
N ARG A 40 -15.55 -1.50 23.49
CA ARG A 40 -14.17 -1.02 23.42
C ARG A 40 -13.22 -2.09 22.89
N GLN A 41 -13.37 -3.34 23.34
CA GLN A 41 -12.54 -4.44 22.88
C GLN A 41 -12.78 -4.76 21.40
N ILE A 42 -14.05 -4.84 20.97
CA ILE A 42 -14.43 -5.06 19.57
C ILE A 42 -13.85 -3.97 18.67
N THR A 43 -13.97 -2.70 19.09
CA THR A 43 -13.42 -1.55 18.36
C THR A 43 -11.91 -1.67 18.19
N LYS A 44 -11.19 -2.05 19.25
CA LYS A 44 -9.74 -2.22 19.23
C LYS A 44 -9.31 -3.38 18.33
N GLU A 45 -10.03 -4.50 18.36
CA GLU A 45 -9.80 -5.66 17.51
C GLU A 45 -10.00 -5.31 16.03
N PHE A 46 -11.10 -4.64 15.71
CA PHE A 46 -11.38 -4.15 14.36
C PHE A 46 -10.27 -3.24 13.84
N GLN A 47 -9.84 -2.25 14.64
CA GLN A 47 -8.74 -1.36 14.27
C GLN A 47 -7.44 -2.13 13.99
N THR A 48 -7.13 -3.12 14.83
CA THR A 48 -5.93 -3.95 14.67
C THR A 48 -6.00 -4.77 13.38
N GLN A 49 -7.14 -5.40 13.10
CA GLN A 49 -7.33 -6.21 11.90
C GLN A 49 -7.29 -5.34 10.64
N ALA A 50 -7.98 -4.20 10.63
CA ALA A 50 -7.99 -3.27 9.51
C ALA A 50 -6.59 -2.75 9.19
N MET A 51 -5.82 -2.39 10.23
CA MET A 51 -4.44 -1.94 10.07
C MET A 51 -3.52 -3.07 9.56
N THR A 52 -3.68 -4.29 10.09
CA THR A 52 -2.95 -5.47 9.62
C THR A 52 -3.20 -5.73 8.14
N PHE A 53 -4.46 -5.73 7.72
CA PHE A 53 -4.85 -5.90 6.32
C PHE A 53 -4.23 -4.82 5.43
N CYS A 54 -4.24 -3.57 5.88
CA CYS A 54 -3.63 -2.47 5.13
C CYS A 54 -2.11 -2.61 4.97
N VAL A 55 -1.40 -3.02 6.02
CA VAL A 55 0.04 -3.29 5.93
C VAL A 55 0.33 -4.42 4.94
N GLN A 56 -0.47 -5.49 5.00
CA GLN A 56 -0.33 -6.61 4.06
C GLN A 56 -0.59 -6.19 2.61
N ALA A 57 -1.61 -5.36 2.38
CA ALA A 57 -1.90 -4.83 1.05
C ALA A 57 -0.73 -3.97 0.52
N LEU A 58 -0.21 -3.05 1.32
CA LEU A 58 0.95 -2.23 0.96
C LEU A 58 2.21 -3.07 0.72
N ALA A 59 2.45 -4.08 1.55
CA ALA A 59 3.58 -4.99 1.37
C ALA A 59 3.48 -5.75 0.04
N ARG A 60 2.28 -6.23 -0.31
CA ARG A 60 2.01 -6.90 -1.59
C ARG A 60 2.19 -5.96 -2.77
N GLU A 61 1.70 -4.74 -2.71
CA GLU A 61 1.91 -3.73 -3.76
C GLU A 61 3.41 -3.46 -3.95
N ASN A 62 4.16 -3.32 -2.85
CA ASN A 62 5.60 -3.10 -2.91
C ASN A 62 6.35 -4.30 -3.52
N GLU A 63 5.94 -5.53 -3.19
CA GLU A 63 6.51 -6.75 -3.79
C GLU A 63 6.24 -6.81 -5.30
N LEU A 64 5.01 -6.52 -5.73
CA LEU A 64 4.64 -6.48 -7.14
C LEU A 64 5.47 -5.44 -7.92
N LEU A 65 5.59 -4.23 -7.37
CA LEU A 65 6.40 -3.17 -7.98
C LEU A 65 7.89 -3.55 -8.02
N SER A 66 8.42 -4.14 -6.93
CA SER A 66 9.80 -4.58 -6.87
C SER A 66 10.09 -5.66 -7.91
N ASN A 67 9.18 -6.62 -8.08
CA ASN A 67 9.28 -7.67 -9.09
C ASN A 67 9.19 -7.11 -10.51
N GLU A 68 8.32 -6.13 -10.76
CA GLU A 68 8.22 -5.46 -12.06
C GLU A 68 9.52 -4.70 -12.38
N ILE A 69 10.06 -3.93 -11.43
CA ILE A 69 11.35 -3.24 -11.59
C ILE A 69 12.48 -4.24 -11.87
N LYS A 70 12.51 -5.35 -11.14
CA LYS A 70 13.52 -6.39 -11.33
C LYS A 70 13.46 -6.98 -12.74
N ARG A 71 12.26 -7.30 -13.24
CA ARG A 71 12.08 -7.79 -14.62
C ARG A 71 12.52 -6.76 -15.65
N ILE A 72 12.18 -5.48 -15.45
CA ILE A 72 12.64 -4.39 -16.34
C ILE A 72 14.17 -4.31 -16.39
N ILE A 73 14.85 -4.50 -15.25
CA ILE A 73 16.32 -4.48 -15.18
C ILE A 73 16.93 -5.75 -15.81
N GLU A 74 16.34 -6.92 -15.56
CA GLU A 74 16.81 -8.21 -16.12
C GLU A 74 16.63 -8.28 -17.64
N ASP A 75 15.50 -7.75 -18.14
CA ASP A 75 15.21 -7.66 -19.58
C ASP A 75 15.95 -6.48 -20.24
N PHE A 76 16.68 -5.66 -19.47
CA PHE A 76 17.51 -4.59 -20.02
C PHE A 76 18.77 -5.20 -20.66
N PRO A 77 19.16 -4.77 -21.87
CA PRO A 77 20.41 -5.21 -22.49
C PRO A 77 21.58 -4.95 -21.53
N GLN A 78 22.23 -6.02 -21.07
CA GLN A 78 23.40 -5.92 -20.20
C GLN A 78 24.60 -5.52 -21.08
N ASP A 79 25.36 -4.51 -20.66
CA ASP A 79 26.49 -3.91 -21.41
C ASP A 79 27.64 -4.88 -21.78
N ASN A 80 27.52 -6.17 -21.48
CA ASN A 80 28.53 -7.21 -21.74
C ASN A 80 28.20 -8.11 -22.94
N ASP A 81 27.17 -7.80 -23.75
CA ASP A 81 27.04 -8.46 -25.05
C ASP A 81 27.93 -7.72 -26.06
N ASP A 82 29.23 -8.05 -26.04
CA ASP A 82 30.28 -7.62 -27.00
C ASP A 82 30.03 -8.21 -28.41
N GLY A 83 28.78 -8.17 -28.87
CA GLY A 83 28.36 -8.52 -30.20
C GLY A 83 27.91 -7.26 -30.91
N PHE A 84 28.34 -7.12 -32.17
CA PHE A 84 27.99 -6.08 -33.15
C PHE A 84 26.47 -5.80 -33.34
N GLU A 85 25.61 -6.44 -32.55
CA GLU A 85 24.13 -6.37 -32.53
C GLU A 85 23.53 -5.86 -31.19
N ALA A 86 24.32 -5.34 -30.24
CA ALA A 86 23.80 -4.72 -29.02
C ALA A 86 23.17 -3.32 -29.25
N GLU A 87 23.64 -2.59 -30.27
CA GLU A 87 23.16 -1.24 -30.63
C GLU A 87 21.68 -1.18 -31.06
N PRO A 88 21.15 -2.09 -31.91
CA PRO A 88 19.76 -2.02 -32.38
C PRO A 88 18.72 -2.24 -31.28
N GLY A 89 18.96 -3.16 -30.34
CA GLY A 89 18.03 -3.47 -29.24
C GLY A 89 17.89 -2.31 -28.26
N TYR A 90 19.02 -1.74 -27.85
CA TYR A 90 19.06 -0.55 -27.00
C TYR A 90 18.45 0.67 -27.69
N ALA A 91 18.74 0.88 -28.98
CA ALA A 91 18.16 1.97 -29.77
C ALA A 91 16.64 1.83 -29.92
N ALA A 92 16.13 0.62 -30.19
CA ALA A 92 14.70 0.35 -30.30
C ALA A 92 13.97 0.56 -28.97
N PHE A 93 14.55 0.11 -27.85
CA PHE A 93 14.02 0.34 -26.51
C PHE A 93 13.98 1.84 -26.18
N LYS A 94 15.09 2.55 -26.37
CA LYS A 94 15.19 4.00 -26.11
C LYS A 94 14.20 4.78 -26.98
N HIS A 95 14.01 4.36 -28.23
CA HIS A 95 13.01 4.95 -29.12
C HIS A 95 11.58 4.74 -28.59
N TYR A 96 11.22 3.51 -28.21
CA TYR A 96 9.91 3.19 -27.62
C TYR A 96 9.65 3.95 -26.31
N TYR A 97 10.63 3.98 -25.40
CA TYR A 97 10.53 4.66 -24.11
C TYR A 97 10.27 6.16 -24.29
N ASN A 98 11.04 6.83 -25.15
CA ASN A 98 10.85 8.25 -25.48
C ASN A 98 9.48 8.54 -26.11
N LEU A 99 8.96 7.63 -26.93
CA LEU A 99 7.64 7.75 -27.55
C LEU A 99 6.51 7.61 -26.52
N ARG A 100 6.66 6.69 -25.57
CA ARG A 100 5.72 6.49 -24.47
C ARG A 100 5.68 7.71 -23.54
N GLU A 101 6.84 8.25 -23.19
CA GLU A 101 6.95 9.46 -22.35
C GLU A 101 6.30 10.68 -23.01
N LYS A 102 6.57 10.92 -24.30
CA LYS A 102 5.90 11.99 -25.07
C LYS A 102 4.38 11.84 -25.07
N ARG A 103 3.86 10.62 -25.26
CA ARG A 103 2.40 10.38 -25.27
C ARG A 103 1.77 10.58 -23.90
N LEU A 104 2.43 10.18 -22.83
CA LEU A 104 1.93 10.40 -21.46
C LEU A 104 1.96 11.89 -21.07
N ASN A 105 2.96 12.63 -21.53
CA ASN A 105 3.04 14.08 -21.33
C ASN A 105 2.03 14.86 -22.19
N LEU A 106 1.65 14.34 -23.36
CA LEU A 106 0.58 14.90 -24.20
C LEU A 106 -0.84 14.63 -23.66
N CYS A 107 -1.03 13.61 -22.82
CA CYS A 107 -2.30 13.35 -22.13
C CYS A 107 -2.53 14.24 -20.89
N ARG A 108 -1.64 15.21 -20.62
CA ARG A 108 -1.78 16.21 -19.55
C ARG A 108 -1.95 17.64 -20.07
N GLY A 109 -2.20 17.81 -21.36
CA GLY A 109 -2.58 19.09 -21.98
C GLY A 109 -4.09 19.23 -22.13
#